data_AF-A0ABD4RN79-F1
#
_entry.id   AF-A0ABD4RN79-F1
#
_cell.length_a   1.000
_cell.length_b   1.000
_cell.length_c   1.000
_cell.angle_alpha   90.00
_cell.angle_beta   90.00
_cell.angle_gamma   90.00
#
_symmetry.space_group_name_H-M   'P 1'
#
loop_
_entity.id
_entity.type
_entity.pdbx_description
1 polymer ?
#
loop_
_entity_poly.entity_id
_entity_poly.type
_entity_poly.pdbx_seq_one_letter_code
_entity_poly.pdbx_strand_id
1 'polypeptide(L)'
;MNNYKYKKPNILFEERIKILIDDLNKDFDSGKIKTKAEYFYEFKNMIIDFYNKLGKPSFKFYEAVYIPSFSNYSDMLKKAKYDMHVLMCSCEKIGNDLQVYFKDVKEDTGILMKKLNCIETEINELDKKVDSLKTVSNMIYSDDFVKVSNRNNLNNTSCSVLYGALTLATTSSKCLNDNINIQVLDISNGFPGNTHEIYPSYNKIKYIGEDDPHIYLSDMLDGNDDTWFEFEMYNLESDVKIKTGMVGFKYKEGISWISDDRVLKLHFKVSLEIPVNINWFKISGIPRPNVNLHNPIIKRIVVRDKYENAQILQLNQYLDEEHIITFESSIVKEIIVELEQEDSNFTKVCREYFLNINPTRIPYFFYDSEKDYVQFDKPQKSIELIGLKYNHDDKNIIYPSTKTINNFLTREYVKSQLFYKKISEDIYKFQYEEVSARRYVIGIKNIDLKYKVYDIYGVYLSRKFLSNENIRSITLNSKDYIPKRFIEYTDKNNKIDDYIKYYISFDDGSVWTRIRPRHRTQYGSCTIVVNSNVSIVNRNKNVTYVDMLNDVKEFRLKIELYRPEEIIDESPIVYSYSIDVGSEEII
;
A
#
# COMPACT_ATOMS: atom_id res chain seq x y z
N MET A 1 41.42 -0.38 -1.45
CA MET A 1 41.71 0.84 -0.67
C MET A 1 40.38 1.51 -0.35
N ASN A 2 40.00 1.52 0.93
CA ASN A 2 38.74 2.09 1.39
C ASN A 2 38.76 3.61 1.20
N ASN A 3 37.90 4.10 0.31
CA ASN A 3 37.58 5.52 0.18
C ASN A 3 36.82 5.97 1.43
N TYR A 4 37.52 6.22 2.52
CA TYR A 4 37.06 7.17 3.51
C TYR A 4 36.98 8.54 2.82
N LYS A 5 35.82 8.87 2.26
CA LYS A 5 35.48 10.25 1.94
C LYS A 5 35.63 11.02 3.25
N TYR A 6 36.72 11.78 3.38
CA TYR A 6 36.89 12.74 4.46
C TYR A 6 35.59 13.54 4.55
N LYS A 7 34.87 13.42 5.67
CA LYS A 7 33.73 14.30 5.98
C LYS A 7 34.27 15.71 5.80
N LYS A 8 33.65 16.50 4.91
CA LYS A 8 33.98 17.91 4.74
C LYS A 8 34.09 18.53 6.15
N PRO A 9 35.21 19.20 6.49
CA PRO A 9 35.33 19.84 7.78
C PRO A 9 34.14 20.76 8.00
N ASN A 10 33.59 20.72 9.22
CA ASN A 10 32.47 21.56 9.56
C ASN A 10 33.00 22.99 9.73
N ILE A 11 32.90 23.80 8.67
CA ILE A 11 33.23 25.23 8.62
C ILE A 11 32.75 25.99 9.87
N LEU A 12 31.64 25.56 10.48
CA LEU A 12 31.12 26.11 11.73
C LEU A 12 32.09 25.94 12.90
N PHE A 13 32.71 24.77 13.03
CA PHE A 13 33.73 24.53 14.04
C PHE A 13 35.01 25.31 13.74
N GLU A 14 35.37 25.43 12.46
CA GLU A 14 36.55 26.21 12.04
C GLU A 14 36.39 27.69 12.37
N GLU A 15 35.26 28.31 12.02
CA GLU A 15 35.00 29.72 12.33
C GLU A 15 34.90 29.98 13.84
N ARG A 16 34.27 29.05 14.59
CA ARG A 16 34.24 29.16 16.05
C ARG A 16 35.63 29.08 16.68
N ILE A 17 36.47 28.14 16.22
CA ILE A 17 37.84 28.00 16.72
C ILE A 17 38.68 29.21 16.33
N LYS A 18 38.53 29.72 15.10
CA LYS A 18 39.27 30.88 14.59
C LYS A 18 39.00 32.13 15.43
N ILE A 19 37.73 32.42 15.73
CA ILE A 19 37.37 33.57 16.57
C ILE A 19 37.92 33.43 18.00
N LEU A 20 37.88 32.23 18.58
CA LEU A 20 38.47 31.97 19.90
C LEU A 20 40.00 32.16 19.90
N ILE A 21 40.68 31.74 18.83
CA ILE A 21 42.11 31.96 18.63
C ILE A 21 42.41 33.45 18.47
N ASP A 22 41.60 34.18 17.71
CA ASP A 22 41.78 35.62 17.50
C ASP A 22 41.62 36.41 18.81
N ASP A 23 40.68 36.01 19.67
CA ASP A 23 40.52 36.63 20.99
C ASP A 23 41.66 36.27 21.95
N LEU A 24 42.17 35.03 21.91
CA LEU A 24 43.36 34.63 22.67
C LEU A 24 44.61 35.41 22.23
N ASN A 25 44.76 35.64 20.92
CA ASN A 25 45.84 36.44 20.36
C ASN A 25 45.76 37.91 20.80
N LYS A 26 44.55 38.51 20.82
CA LYS A 26 44.36 39.87 21.37
C LYS A 26 44.71 39.95 22.85
N ASP A 27 44.38 38.93 23.64
CA ASP A 27 44.73 38.88 25.07
C ASP A 27 46.24 38.74 25.29
N PHE A 28 46.95 38.09 24.37
CA PHE A 28 48.42 38.06 24.35
C PHE A 28 49.03 39.40 23.93
N ASP A 29 48.55 39.97 22.83
CA ASP A 29 49.07 41.23 22.26
C ASP A 29 48.80 42.45 23.18
N SER A 30 47.71 42.42 23.95
CA SER A 30 47.39 43.45 24.95
C SER A 30 48.21 43.33 26.25
N GLY A 31 49.06 42.32 26.38
CA GLY A 31 49.89 42.08 27.58
C GLY A 31 49.14 41.51 28.77
N LYS A 32 47.88 41.08 28.58
CA LYS A 32 47.06 40.41 29.61
C LYS A 32 47.57 39.00 29.88
N ILE A 33 48.08 38.31 28.85
CA ILE A 33 48.86 37.07 28.97
C ILE A 33 50.35 37.44 28.85
N LYS A 34 51.14 37.20 29.90
CA LYS A 34 52.50 37.76 30.00
C LYS A 34 53.58 36.80 29.53
N THR A 35 53.29 35.49 29.52
CA THR A 35 54.27 34.46 29.18
C THR A 35 53.75 33.50 28.12
N LYS A 36 54.68 32.91 27.34
CA LYS A 36 54.33 31.86 26.37
C LYS A 36 53.73 30.62 27.05
N ALA A 37 54.15 30.31 28.28
CA ALA A 37 53.60 29.19 29.04
C ALA A 37 52.13 29.41 29.41
N GLU A 38 51.76 30.62 29.84
CA GLU A 38 50.37 31.01 30.09
C GLU A 38 49.53 30.94 28.81
N TYR A 39 50.07 31.39 27.67
CA TYR A 39 49.38 31.29 26.37
C TYR A 39 49.01 29.85 26.01
N PHE A 40 49.95 28.91 26.15
CA PHE A 40 49.68 27.50 25.86
C PHE A 40 48.69 26.87 26.85
N TYR A 41 48.72 27.30 28.11
CA TYR A 41 47.77 26.84 29.12
C TYR A 41 46.35 27.33 28.82
N GLU A 42 46.20 28.61 28.48
CA GLU A 42 44.91 29.20 28.08
C GLU A 42 44.40 28.61 26.76
N PHE A 43 45.28 28.39 25.77
CA PHE A 43 44.92 27.69 24.53
C PHE A 43 44.39 26.27 24.80
N LYS A 44 45.07 25.50 25.64
CA LYS A 44 44.62 24.15 26.02
C LYS A 44 43.25 24.18 26.69
N ASN A 45 43.03 25.10 27.64
CA ASN A 45 41.75 25.24 28.32
C ASN A 45 40.64 25.67 27.37
N MET A 46 40.93 26.61 26.47
CA MET A 46 40.02 27.07 25.42
C MET A 46 39.55 25.91 24.53
N ILE A 47 40.47 25.03 24.10
CA ILE A 47 40.13 23.85 23.29
C ILE A 47 39.28 22.84 24.09
N ILE A 48 39.65 22.56 25.34
CA ILE A 48 38.86 21.66 26.22
C ILE A 48 37.44 22.21 26.41
N ASP A 49 37.32 23.52 26.69
CA ASP A 49 36.05 24.20 26.86
C ASP A 49 35.20 24.19 25.59
N PHE A 50 35.84 24.38 24.43
CA PHE A 50 35.18 24.30 23.13
C PHE A 50 34.51 22.94 22.92
N TYR A 51 35.23 21.84 23.17
CA TYR A 51 34.66 20.49 23.05
C TYR A 51 33.58 20.20 24.10
N ASN A 52 33.75 20.67 25.33
CA ASN A 52 32.75 20.50 26.39
C ASN A 52 31.44 21.27 26.14
N LYS A 53 31.52 22.37 25.36
CA LYS A 53 30.37 23.23 25.01
C LYS A 53 29.87 22.98 23.58
N LEU A 54 30.34 21.92 22.93
CA LEU A 54 29.93 21.57 21.57
C LEU A 54 28.42 21.32 21.53
N GLY A 55 27.72 21.99 20.60
CA GLY A 55 26.26 21.94 20.49
C GLY A 55 25.48 22.84 21.46
N LYS A 56 26.15 23.64 22.31
CA LYS A 56 25.50 24.60 23.21
C LYS A 56 25.79 26.06 22.77
N PRO A 57 24.88 27.02 23.06
CA PRO A 57 25.16 28.44 22.85
C PRO A 57 26.29 28.91 23.77
N SER A 58 27.10 29.86 23.27
CA SER A 58 28.13 30.51 24.10
C SER A 58 27.51 31.56 25.04
N PHE A 59 26.35 32.10 24.63
CA PHE A 59 25.56 33.03 25.41
C PHE A 59 25.15 32.43 26.76
N LYS A 60 25.38 33.20 27.82
CA LYS A 60 24.86 32.96 29.15
C LYS A 60 24.14 34.21 29.62
N PHE A 61 22.90 34.03 30.06
CA PHE A 61 22.13 35.12 30.63
C PHE A 61 22.65 35.44 32.03
N TYR A 62 22.90 36.71 32.29
CA TYR A 62 23.27 37.21 33.61
C TYR A 62 22.13 38.07 34.15
N GLU A 63 21.46 37.57 35.19
CA GLU A 63 20.40 38.32 35.88
C GLU A 63 20.98 39.51 36.67
N ALA A 64 20.32 40.67 36.57
CA ALA A 64 20.64 41.82 37.41
C ALA A 64 20.05 41.62 38.81
N VAL A 65 20.78 40.92 39.68
CA VAL A 65 20.41 40.79 41.10
C VAL A 65 20.69 42.10 41.87
N TYR A 66 21.62 42.93 41.38
CA TYR A 66 21.97 44.28 41.88
C TYR A 66 22.44 45.18 40.72
N ILE A 67 23.16 46.29 41.00
CA ILE A 67 23.70 47.23 39.99
C ILE A 67 24.39 46.44 38.84
N PRO A 68 23.96 46.62 37.58
CA PRO A 68 24.50 45.89 36.45
C PRO A 68 26.02 46.06 36.33
N SER A 69 26.75 44.94 36.30
CA SER A 69 28.18 44.97 35.99
C SER A 69 28.38 45.20 34.50
N PHE A 70 28.99 46.32 34.12
CA PHE A 70 29.32 46.65 32.73
C PHE A 70 30.09 45.51 32.04
N SER A 71 31.02 44.87 32.75
CA SER A 71 31.81 43.75 32.22
C SER A 71 30.92 42.55 31.87
N ASN A 72 29.98 42.17 32.74
CA ASN A 72 29.12 41.00 32.53
C ASN A 72 28.14 41.23 31.36
N TYR A 73 27.57 42.43 31.27
CA TYR A 73 26.65 42.77 30.18
C TYR A 73 27.36 42.95 28.84
N SER A 74 28.57 43.52 28.84
CA SER A 74 29.41 43.60 27.64
C SER A 74 29.78 42.20 27.12
N ASP A 75 30.18 41.29 28.02
CA ASP A 75 30.48 39.90 27.69
C ASP A 75 29.24 39.15 27.17
N MET A 76 28.08 39.36 27.80
CA MET A 76 26.80 38.80 27.35
C MET A 76 26.44 39.26 25.92
N LEU A 77 26.58 40.55 25.61
CA LEU A 77 26.31 41.09 24.28
C LEU A 77 27.32 40.61 23.23
N LYS A 78 28.60 40.49 23.59
CA LYS A 78 29.63 39.93 22.70
C LYS A 78 29.32 38.48 22.34
N LYS A 79 28.96 37.66 23.34
CA LYS A 79 28.59 36.24 23.14
C LYS A 79 27.29 36.08 22.35
N ALA A 80 26.29 36.94 22.58
CA ALA A 80 25.06 36.95 21.79
C ALA A 80 25.33 37.27 20.31
N LYS A 81 26.11 38.32 20.04
CA LYS A 81 26.52 38.70 18.68
C LYS A 81 27.29 37.57 17.99
N TYR A 82 28.17 36.90 18.72
CA TYR A 82 28.92 35.76 18.23
C TYR A 82 28.01 34.58 17.85
N ASP A 83 27.09 34.19 18.73
CA ASP A 83 26.15 33.09 18.44
C ASP A 83 25.27 33.42 17.23
N MET A 84 24.81 34.68 17.09
CA MET A 84 24.06 35.14 15.92
C MET A 84 24.87 35.06 14.62
N HIS A 85 26.15 35.47 14.64
CA HIS A 85 27.02 35.39 13.48
C HIS A 85 27.22 33.95 13.02
N VAL A 86 27.47 33.04 13.96
CA VAL A 86 27.59 31.60 13.67
C VAL A 86 26.32 31.05 13.05
N LEU A 87 25.14 31.43 13.57
CA LEU A 87 23.85 31.02 13.00
C LEU A 87 23.67 31.53 11.57
N MET A 88 24.02 32.79 11.28
CA MET A 88 23.92 33.34 9.93
C MET A 88 24.81 32.59 8.93
N CYS A 89 26.07 32.34 9.29
CA CYS A 89 26.97 31.54 8.44
C CYS A 89 26.46 30.11 8.23
N SER A 90 25.78 29.54 9.23
CA SER A 90 25.16 28.21 9.12
C SER A 90 24.02 28.22 8.11
N CYS A 91 23.13 29.21 8.17
CA CYS A 91 22.01 29.37 7.25
C CYS A 91 22.50 29.59 5.80
N GLU A 92 23.51 30.44 5.60
CA GLU A 92 24.11 30.65 4.28
C GLU A 92 24.69 29.36 3.69
N LYS A 93 25.39 28.57 4.51
CA LYS A 93 25.94 27.29 4.08
C LYS A 93 24.85 26.28 3.74
N ILE A 94 23.82 26.16 4.58
CA ILE A 94 22.67 25.29 4.29
C ILE A 94 22.03 25.70 2.96
N GLY A 95 21.88 27.01 2.71
CA GLY A 95 21.39 27.53 1.43
C GLY A 95 22.25 27.10 0.25
N ASN A 96 23.58 27.22 0.35
CA ASN A 96 24.51 26.79 -0.70
C ASN A 96 24.51 25.27 -0.91
N ASP A 97 24.50 24.48 0.17
CA ASP A 97 24.46 23.02 0.11
C ASP A 97 23.13 22.55 -0.52
N LEU A 98 21.99 23.21 -0.21
CA LEU A 98 20.70 22.96 -0.86
C LEU A 98 20.71 23.26 -2.36
N GLN A 99 21.36 24.35 -2.77
CA GLN A 99 21.48 24.67 -4.21
C GLN A 99 22.28 23.62 -4.97
N VAL A 100 23.39 23.15 -4.39
CA VAL A 100 24.18 22.06 -4.98
C VAL A 100 23.35 20.78 -5.06
N TYR A 101 22.68 20.41 -3.98
CA TYR A 101 21.83 19.22 -3.95
C TYR A 101 20.70 19.28 -4.98
N PHE A 102 20.06 20.45 -5.13
CA PHE A 102 18.99 20.65 -6.12
C PHE A 102 19.52 20.49 -7.55
N LYS A 103 20.75 20.94 -7.81
CA LYS A 103 21.42 20.75 -9.11
C LYS A 103 21.70 19.28 -9.38
N ASP A 104 22.22 18.54 -8.40
CA ASP A 104 22.51 17.11 -8.52
C ASP A 104 21.22 16.31 -8.78
N VAL A 105 20.15 16.58 -8.02
CA VAL A 105 18.83 15.94 -8.24
C VAL A 105 18.29 16.23 -9.65
N LYS A 106 18.47 17.46 -10.16
CA LYS A 106 18.05 17.81 -11.53
C LYS A 106 18.85 17.06 -12.59
N GLU A 107 20.12 16.78 -12.34
CA GLU A 107 20.97 15.99 -13.24
C GLU A 107 20.57 14.52 -13.22
N ASP A 108 20.38 13.93 -12.02
CA ASP A 108 19.95 12.54 -11.85
C ASP A 108 18.58 12.27 -12.47
N THR A 109 17.62 13.18 -12.26
CA THR A 109 16.30 13.10 -12.92
C THR A 109 16.42 13.18 -14.44
N GLY A 110 17.33 14.00 -14.97
CA GLY A 110 17.65 14.03 -16.40
C GLY A 110 18.24 12.72 -16.93
N ILE A 111 19.10 12.06 -16.16
CA ILE A 111 19.66 10.74 -16.50
C ILE A 111 18.57 9.67 -16.48
N LEU A 112 17.70 9.67 -15.47
CA LEU A 112 16.57 8.74 -15.36
C LEU A 112 15.60 8.89 -16.54
N MET A 113 15.25 10.12 -16.91
CA MET A 113 14.40 10.38 -18.08
C MET A 113 15.02 9.84 -19.38
N LYS A 114 16.34 10.01 -19.57
CA LYS A 114 17.03 9.43 -20.73
C LYS A 114 17.00 7.91 -20.73
N LYS A 115 17.19 7.27 -19.56
CA LYS A 115 17.08 5.81 -19.44
C LYS A 115 15.67 5.30 -19.75
N LEU A 116 14.65 5.99 -19.25
CA LEU A 116 13.25 5.69 -19.56
C LEU A 116 12.99 5.75 -21.07
N ASN A 117 13.46 6.78 -21.75
CA ASN A 117 13.32 6.90 -23.21
C ASN A 117 14.04 5.75 -23.95
N CYS A 118 15.19 5.29 -23.47
CA CYS A 118 15.87 4.12 -24.04
C CYS A 118 15.02 2.85 -23.87
N ILE A 119 14.50 2.61 -22.67
CA ILE A 119 13.62 1.47 -22.39
C ILE A 119 12.37 1.52 -23.28
N GLU A 120 11.75 2.68 -23.42
CA GLU A 120 10.60 2.88 -24.32
C GLU A 120 10.96 2.55 -25.77
N THR A 121 12.16 2.94 -26.22
CA THR A 121 12.65 2.60 -27.56
C THR A 121 12.85 1.09 -27.72
N GLU A 122 13.45 0.42 -26.74
CA GLU A 122 13.65 -1.03 -26.75
C GLU A 122 12.32 -1.81 -26.73
N ILE A 123 11.34 -1.35 -25.94
CA ILE A 123 9.98 -1.91 -25.94
C ILE A 123 9.34 -1.77 -27.31
N ASN A 124 9.43 -0.59 -27.93
CA ASN A 124 8.90 -0.36 -29.27
C ASN A 124 9.59 -1.23 -30.33
N GLU A 125 10.88 -1.52 -30.20
CA GLU A 125 11.59 -2.45 -31.08
C GLU A 125 11.18 -3.91 -30.84
N LEU A 126 10.99 -4.30 -29.58
CA LEU A 126 10.49 -5.62 -29.21
C LEU A 126 9.08 -5.85 -29.75
N ASP A 127 8.18 -4.88 -29.62
CA ASP A 127 6.83 -4.94 -30.18
C ASP A 127 6.88 -5.13 -31.70
N LYS A 128 7.73 -4.37 -32.41
CA LYS A 128 7.95 -4.56 -33.86
C LYS A 128 8.48 -5.95 -34.20
N LYS A 129 9.43 -6.48 -33.42
CA LYS A 129 9.98 -7.83 -33.62
C LYS A 129 8.94 -8.91 -33.36
N VAL A 130 8.16 -8.78 -32.28
CA VAL A 130 7.05 -9.66 -31.96
C VAL A 130 6.01 -9.63 -33.07
N ASP A 131 5.63 -8.44 -33.56
CA ASP A 131 4.70 -8.30 -34.68
C ASP A 131 5.23 -8.91 -35.98
N SER A 132 6.55 -8.86 -36.21
CA SER A 132 7.19 -9.51 -37.36
C SER A 132 7.27 -11.04 -37.27
N LEU A 133 7.17 -11.61 -36.06
CA LEU A 133 7.26 -13.04 -35.80
C LEU A 133 5.90 -13.74 -35.69
N LYS A 134 4.78 -13.00 -35.72
CA LYS A 134 3.43 -13.58 -35.70
C LYS A 134 3.09 -14.21 -37.06
N THR A 135 3.24 -15.54 -37.16
CA THR A 135 2.58 -16.35 -38.20
C THR A 135 1.15 -16.67 -37.77
N VAL A 136 0.21 -16.73 -38.72
CA VAL A 136 -1.23 -16.79 -38.41
C VAL A 136 -1.65 -18.09 -37.75
N SER A 137 -0.89 -19.18 -37.95
CA SER A 137 -1.16 -20.48 -37.32
C SER A 137 -1.15 -20.49 -35.78
N ASN A 138 -0.66 -19.42 -35.12
CA ASN A 138 -0.58 -19.29 -33.66
C ASN A 138 -1.13 -17.95 -33.11
N MET A 139 -1.96 -17.22 -33.87
CA MET A 139 -2.49 -15.93 -33.42
C MET A 139 -3.70 -16.09 -32.50
N ILE A 140 -3.49 -15.87 -31.20
CA ILE A 140 -4.56 -15.71 -30.22
C ILE A 140 -4.65 -14.23 -29.86
N TYR A 141 -5.76 -13.59 -30.21
CA TYR A 141 -6.08 -12.23 -29.75
C TYR A 141 -6.91 -12.31 -28.48
N SER A 142 -6.38 -11.81 -27.37
CA SER A 142 -7.11 -11.72 -26.11
C SER A 142 -7.14 -10.29 -25.60
N ASP A 143 -8.23 -9.96 -24.89
CA ASP A 143 -8.36 -8.74 -24.11
C ASP A 143 -8.97 -9.12 -22.77
N ASP A 144 -8.29 -8.68 -21.71
CA ASP A 144 -8.71 -8.78 -20.31
C ASP A 144 -9.25 -7.44 -19.80
N PHE A 145 -9.40 -6.44 -20.68
CA PHE A 145 -9.89 -5.10 -20.40
C PHE A 145 -9.06 -4.33 -19.34
N VAL A 146 -7.90 -4.84 -18.91
CA VAL A 146 -7.04 -4.21 -17.88
C VAL A 146 -6.32 -2.98 -18.45
N LYS A 147 -5.91 -3.04 -19.73
CA LYS A 147 -5.15 -1.97 -20.41
C LYS A 147 -6.00 -0.79 -20.91
N VAL A 148 -7.33 -0.92 -20.87
CA VAL A 148 -8.26 0.08 -21.44
C VAL A 148 -8.61 1.20 -20.44
N SER A 149 -8.21 1.06 -19.17
CA SER A 149 -8.48 2.02 -18.09
C SER A 149 -7.96 3.45 -18.31
N ASN A 150 -7.03 3.67 -19.24
CA ASN A 150 -6.37 4.96 -19.45
C ASN A 150 -6.68 5.70 -20.78
N ARG A 151 -7.64 5.23 -21.60
CA ARG A 151 -8.04 5.99 -22.80
C ARG A 151 -9.56 6.01 -22.99
N ASN A 152 -10.15 7.17 -22.70
CA ASN A 152 -11.50 7.60 -23.09
C ASN A 152 -11.73 7.67 -24.63
N ASN A 153 -10.93 6.96 -25.45
CA ASN A 153 -11.08 6.91 -26.91
C ASN A 153 -11.93 5.70 -27.33
N LEU A 154 -13.05 5.49 -26.68
CA LEU A 154 -14.08 4.60 -27.21
C LEU A 154 -15.24 5.48 -27.67
N ASN A 155 -15.48 5.49 -28.98
CA ASN A 155 -16.71 6.01 -29.61
C ASN A 155 -17.95 5.18 -29.20
N ASN A 156 -17.94 4.58 -28.00
CA ASN A 156 -18.93 3.62 -27.54
C ASN A 156 -19.94 4.34 -26.65
N THR A 157 -21.12 4.56 -27.21
CA THR A 157 -22.31 4.87 -26.44
C THR A 157 -22.70 3.62 -25.62
N SER A 158 -22.64 3.73 -24.28
CA SER A 158 -23.36 2.88 -23.31
C SER A 158 -22.71 1.60 -22.77
N CYS A 159 -21.43 1.31 -23.05
CA CYS A 159 -20.64 0.30 -22.33
C CYS A 159 -19.55 0.94 -21.47
N SER A 160 -19.23 0.33 -20.33
CA SER A 160 -18.15 0.75 -19.44
C SER A 160 -17.14 -0.39 -19.25
N VAL A 161 -15.85 -0.05 -19.30
CA VAL A 161 -14.78 -0.96 -18.88
C VAL A 161 -14.40 -0.59 -17.45
N LEU A 162 -14.73 -1.45 -16.50
CA LEU A 162 -14.43 -1.29 -15.08
C LEU A 162 -13.50 -2.43 -14.64
N TYR A 163 -12.26 -2.08 -14.28
CA TYR A 163 -11.28 -2.96 -13.61
C TYR A 163 -11.10 -4.34 -14.25
N GLY A 164 -10.89 -4.36 -15.57
CA GLY A 164 -10.65 -5.62 -16.28
C GLY A 164 -11.93 -6.41 -16.61
N ALA A 165 -13.09 -5.76 -16.60
CA ALA A 165 -14.33 -6.34 -17.11
C ALA A 165 -15.16 -5.32 -17.89
N LEU A 166 -15.89 -5.81 -18.88
CA LEU A 166 -16.85 -5.05 -19.66
C LEU A 166 -18.25 -5.19 -19.06
N THR A 167 -18.90 -4.07 -18.75
CA THR A 167 -20.29 -3.99 -18.25
C THR A 167 -21.08 -2.95 -19.03
N LEU A 168 -22.40 -2.91 -18.82
CA LEU A 168 -23.23 -1.77 -19.22
C LEU A 168 -22.74 -0.50 -18.49
N ALA A 169 -22.91 0.66 -19.14
CA ALA A 169 -22.60 1.94 -18.52
C ALA A 169 -23.49 2.19 -17.29
N THR A 170 -22.93 2.87 -16.28
CA THR A 170 -23.67 3.23 -15.07
C THR A 170 -24.43 4.54 -15.30
N THR A 171 -25.76 4.52 -15.19
CA THR A 171 -26.61 5.72 -15.33
C THR A 171 -26.69 6.52 -14.04
N SER A 172 -26.68 5.84 -12.89
CA SER A 172 -26.61 6.48 -11.58
C SER A 172 -25.84 5.61 -10.60
N SER A 173 -25.17 6.26 -9.66
CA SER A 173 -24.40 5.62 -8.60
C SER A 173 -24.65 6.36 -7.30
N LYS A 174 -25.13 5.66 -6.28
CA LYS A 174 -25.32 6.21 -4.93
C LYS A 174 -24.28 5.60 -3.99
N CYS A 175 -23.44 6.44 -3.39
CA CYS A 175 -22.53 6.02 -2.33
C CYS A 175 -23.30 5.88 -1.01
N LEU A 176 -22.94 4.87 -0.23
CA LEU A 176 -23.64 4.50 1.01
C LEU A 176 -22.68 4.45 2.22
N ASN A 177 -21.55 5.17 2.14
CA ASN A 177 -20.50 5.11 3.16
C ASN A 177 -20.89 5.77 4.50
N ASP A 178 -21.81 6.74 4.47
CA ASP A 178 -22.15 7.58 5.64
C ASP A 178 -22.76 6.81 6.83
N ASN A 179 -23.25 5.58 6.61
CA ASN A 179 -23.96 4.78 7.64
C ASN A 179 -23.31 3.41 7.87
N ILE A 180 -22.01 3.30 7.63
CA ILE A 180 -21.27 2.04 7.76
C ILE A 180 -20.60 1.93 9.14
N ASN A 181 -20.73 0.76 9.74
CA ASN A 181 -19.93 0.34 10.89
C ASN A 181 -18.96 -0.77 10.51
N ILE A 182 -17.66 -0.56 10.70
CA ILE A 182 -16.63 -1.58 10.49
C ILE A 182 -16.23 -2.16 11.83
N GLN A 183 -16.14 -3.49 11.93
CA GLN A 183 -15.71 -4.22 13.11
C GLN A 183 -14.76 -5.36 12.70
N VAL A 184 -13.60 -5.47 13.33
CA VAL A 184 -12.74 -6.66 13.20
C VAL A 184 -13.33 -7.80 14.04
N LEU A 185 -13.31 -9.01 13.49
CA LEU A 185 -13.89 -10.20 14.12
C LEU A 185 -12.81 -10.98 14.89
N ASP A 186 -13.21 -11.60 16.01
CA ASP A 186 -12.32 -12.30 16.95
C ASP A 186 -11.60 -13.53 16.36
N ILE A 187 -12.00 -13.99 15.17
CA ILE A 187 -11.30 -15.04 14.43
C ILE A 187 -9.98 -14.55 13.78
N SER A 188 -9.73 -13.24 13.80
CA SER A 188 -8.48 -12.63 13.32
C SER A 188 -7.33 -12.88 14.31
N ASN A 189 -6.10 -13.02 13.82
CA ASN A 189 -4.93 -13.44 14.63
C ASN A 189 -3.80 -12.41 14.72
N GLY A 190 -4.07 -11.15 14.38
CA GLY A 190 -3.09 -10.05 14.43
C GLY A 190 -3.54 -8.89 15.33
N PHE A 191 -2.82 -7.78 15.24
CA PHE A 191 -3.08 -6.56 16.00
C PHE A 191 -3.14 -5.35 15.08
N PRO A 192 -3.95 -4.32 15.39
CA PRO A 192 -3.93 -3.07 14.63
C PRO A 192 -2.56 -2.36 14.65
N GLY A 193 -2.19 -1.82 13.50
CA GLY A 193 -1.19 -0.77 13.35
C GLY A 193 0.19 -1.17 12.87
N ASN A 194 1.14 -0.25 13.09
CA ASN A 194 2.58 -0.38 12.85
C ASN A 194 3.37 0.03 14.10
N THR A 195 3.17 -0.68 15.20
CA THR A 195 3.52 -0.14 16.53
C THR A 195 4.83 -0.66 17.09
N HIS A 196 5.40 -1.71 16.47
CA HIS A 196 6.60 -2.38 16.96
C HIS A 196 7.80 -2.24 16.02
N GLU A 197 7.57 -1.94 14.74
CA GLU A 197 8.61 -1.81 13.72
C GLU A 197 9.48 -0.56 13.97
N ILE A 198 10.79 -0.70 13.74
CA ILE A 198 11.76 0.38 13.93
C ILE A 198 12.68 0.56 12.73
N TYR A 199 13.12 1.80 12.52
CA TYR A 199 14.15 2.10 11.54
C TYR A 199 15.51 1.55 11.99
N PRO A 200 16.31 0.96 11.09
CA PRO A 200 17.69 0.58 11.37
C PRO A 200 18.50 1.85 11.70
N SER A 201 18.86 2.06 12.96
CA SER A 201 19.52 3.28 13.42
C SER A 201 20.58 2.97 14.47
N TYR A 202 21.78 3.50 14.28
CA TYR A 202 22.96 3.16 15.08
C TYR A 202 22.92 3.69 16.52
N ASN A 203 22.14 4.75 16.82
CA ASN A 203 22.24 5.45 18.12
C ASN A 203 20.91 5.79 18.80
N LYS A 204 19.76 5.70 18.12
CA LYS A 204 18.45 5.98 18.72
C LYS A 204 17.37 5.18 18.01
N ILE A 205 16.54 4.49 18.80
CA ILE A 205 15.37 3.78 18.30
C ILE A 205 14.32 4.82 17.86
N LYS A 206 13.85 4.66 16.63
CA LYS A 206 12.74 5.43 16.06
C LYS A 206 11.74 4.43 15.50
N TYR A 207 10.50 4.49 15.97
CA TYR A 207 9.45 3.61 15.45
C TYR A 207 8.95 4.12 14.11
N ILE A 208 8.53 3.20 13.24
CA ILE A 208 7.96 3.57 11.94
C ILE A 208 6.59 4.22 12.15
N GLY A 209 5.75 3.66 13.02
CA GLY A 209 4.43 4.22 13.36
C GLY A 209 4.46 5.47 14.25
N GLU A 210 5.61 6.13 14.46
CA GLU A 210 5.64 7.40 15.21
C GLU A 210 4.85 8.50 14.48
N ASP A 211 4.87 8.50 13.14
CA ASP A 211 4.18 9.52 12.34
C ASP A 211 2.67 9.24 12.32
N ASP A 212 2.27 8.02 11.97
CA ASP A 212 0.92 7.49 12.15
C ASP A 212 0.97 6.00 12.52
N PRO A 213 0.35 5.55 13.62
CA PRO A 213 0.34 4.14 13.99
C PRO A 213 -0.64 3.30 13.15
N HIS A 214 -1.50 3.89 12.31
CA HIS A 214 -2.45 3.19 11.42
C HIS A 214 -3.44 2.24 12.13
N ILE A 215 -3.87 2.58 13.35
CA ILE A 215 -4.74 1.73 14.18
C ILE A 215 -6.24 2.00 14.02
N TYR A 216 -6.63 3.05 13.30
CA TYR A 216 -8.00 3.55 13.29
C TYR A 216 -8.80 2.97 12.10
N LEU A 217 -9.84 2.20 12.39
CA LEU A 217 -10.75 1.66 11.36
C LEU A 217 -11.51 2.73 10.57
N SER A 218 -11.66 3.93 11.15
CA SER A 218 -12.29 5.08 10.47
C SER A 218 -11.55 5.49 9.20
N ASP A 219 -10.25 5.21 9.14
CA ASP A 219 -9.37 5.63 8.05
C ASP A 219 -9.70 4.86 6.78
N MET A 220 -10.38 3.72 6.90
CA MET A 220 -10.92 2.96 5.76
C MET A 220 -12.10 3.66 5.07
N LEU A 221 -12.68 4.71 5.68
CA LEU A 221 -13.90 5.39 5.23
C LEU A 221 -13.71 6.90 4.97
N ASP A 222 -12.54 7.46 5.27
CA ASP A 222 -12.32 8.91 5.22
C ASP A 222 -12.06 9.44 3.79
N GLY A 223 -11.78 8.53 2.84
CA GLY A 223 -11.49 8.86 1.45
C GLY A 223 -10.17 9.61 1.24
N ASN A 224 -9.31 9.70 2.26
CA ASN A 224 -8.02 10.36 2.18
C ASN A 224 -6.96 9.39 1.67
N ASP A 225 -6.12 9.87 0.74
CA ASP A 225 -5.14 9.04 0.08
C ASP A 225 -3.92 8.69 0.95
N ASP A 226 -3.71 9.48 2.01
CA ASP A 226 -2.56 9.40 2.92
C ASP A 226 -2.85 8.65 4.24
N THR A 227 -4.09 8.19 4.44
CA THR A 227 -4.51 7.43 5.64
C THR A 227 -4.98 6.04 5.26
N TRP A 228 -4.75 5.09 6.16
CA TRP A 228 -5.18 3.69 6.00
C TRP A 228 -5.16 2.98 7.35
N PHE A 229 -5.87 1.86 7.42
CA PHE A 229 -5.82 0.93 8.53
C PHE A 229 -4.80 -0.18 8.26
N GLU A 230 -3.93 -0.48 9.22
CA GLU A 230 -3.03 -1.64 9.17
C GLU A 230 -3.42 -2.69 10.19
N PHE A 231 -3.20 -3.94 9.83
CA PHE A 231 -3.27 -5.09 10.70
C PHE A 231 -1.99 -5.89 10.56
N GLU A 232 -1.33 -6.23 11.67
CA GLU A 232 0.00 -6.81 11.67
C GLU A 232 0.15 -8.01 12.59
N MET A 233 1.14 -8.85 12.26
CA MET A 233 1.58 -9.97 13.08
C MET A 233 3.08 -10.16 12.90
N TYR A 234 3.79 -10.44 14.00
CA TYR A 234 5.22 -10.69 13.99
C TYR A 234 5.55 -12.12 14.38
N ASN A 235 6.54 -12.71 13.71
CA ASN A 235 7.08 -14.02 14.04
C ASN A 235 8.61 -13.90 14.24
N LEU A 236 9.12 -14.44 15.35
CA LEU A 236 10.55 -14.46 15.66
C LEU A 236 11.17 -15.81 15.30
N GLU A 237 12.43 -15.78 14.87
CA GLU A 237 13.21 -17.01 14.66
C GLU A 237 13.53 -17.71 15.99
N SER A 238 13.71 -19.03 15.96
CA SER A 238 13.83 -19.86 17.16
C SER A 238 15.01 -19.48 18.05
N ASP A 239 16.13 -19.08 17.44
CA ASP A 239 17.33 -18.61 18.13
C ASP A 239 17.06 -17.32 18.92
N VAL A 240 16.31 -16.39 18.35
CA VAL A 240 15.87 -15.16 19.01
C VAL A 240 14.95 -15.48 20.18
N LYS A 241 13.97 -16.37 19.98
CA LYS A 241 13.06 -16.82 21.06
C LYS A 241 13.83 -17.42 22.23
N ILE A 242 14.81 -18.28 21.95
CA ILE A 242 15.68 -18.90 22.97
C ILE A 242 16.55 -17.86 23.67
N LYS A 243 17.23 -16.99 22.91
CA LYS A 243 18.13 -15.94 23.45
C LYS A 243 17.41 -14.99 24.39
N THR A 244 16.18 -14.60 24.03
CA THR A 244 15.40 -13.59 24.76
C THR A 244 14.51 -14.19 25.84
N GLY A 245 14.30 -15.51 25.84
CA GLY A 245 13.33 -16.18 26.71
C GLY A 245 11.91 -15.65 26.55
N MET A 246 11.59 -15.04 25.41
CA MET A 246 10.31 -14.35 25.13
C MET A 246 9.95 -13.21 26.10
N VAL A 247 10.93 -12.67 26.83
CA VAL A 247 10.75 -11.47 27.66
C VAL A 247 10.72 -10.22 26.77
N GLY A 248 9.81 -9.30 27.02
CA GLY A 248 9.66 -8.02 26.31
C GLY A 248 8.76 -8.05 25.07
N PHE A 249 7.98 -9.13 24.92
CA PHE A 249 7.12 -9.39 23.76
C PHE A 249 5.63 -9.51 24.13
N LYS A 250 5.25 -8.93 25.27
CA LYS A 250 3.88 -8.98 25.80
C LYS A 250 3.37 -7.59 26.12
N TYR A 251 2.05 -7.45 26.06
CA TYR A 251 1.34 -6.34 26.66
C TYR A 251 1.16 -6.56 28.16
N LYS A 252 0.81 -5.49 28.88
CA LYS A 252 0.51 -5.48 30.31
C LYS A 252 -0.48 -6.58 30.73
N GLU A 253 -1.44 -6.89 29.86
CA GLU A 253 -2.49 -7.89 30.05
C GLU A 253 -1.98 -9.34 29.91
N GLY A 254 -0.72 -9.53 29.51
CA GLY A 254 -0.09 -10.85 29.33
C GLY A 254 -0.21 -11.43 27.92
N ILE A 255 -0.85 -10.71 27.01
CA ILE A 255 -1.03 -11.07 25.60
C ILE A 255 0.28 -10.83 24.85
N SER A 256 0.73 -11.81 24.07
CA SER A 256 1.90 -11.62 23.21
C SER A 256 1.52 -11.01 21.86
N TRP A 257 2.31 -10.05 21.41
CA TRP A 257 2.24 -9.51 20.04
C TRP A 257 3.11 -10.28 19.04
N ILE A 258 3.80 -11.33 19.52
CA ILE A 258 4.50 -12.32 18.70
C ILE A 258 3.60 -13.55 18.54
N SER A 259 3.51 -14.05 17.31
CA SER A 259 2.79 -15.28 16.97
C SER A 259 3.74 -16.33 16.37
N ASP A 260 3.38 -17.60 16.55
CA ASP A 260 4.00 -18.73 15.84
C ASP A 260 3.33 -19.01 14.49
N ASP A 261 2.19 -18.37 14.22
CA ASP A 261 1.49 -18.48 12.95
C ASP A 261 2.35 -17.99 11.79
N ARG A 262 2.08 -18.54 10.62
CA ARG A 262 2.76 -18.19 9.35
C ARG A 262 1.85 -17.51 8.34
N VAL A 263 0.60 -17.27 8.71
CA VAL A 263 -0.40 -16.58 7.89
C VAL A 263 -1.13 -15.62 8.79
N LEU A 264 -1.13 -14.34 8.42
CA LEU A 264 -1.95 -13.33 9.07
C LEU A 264 -3.35 -13.38 8.46
N LYS A 265 -4.37 -13.47 9.32
CA LYS A 265 -5.79 -13.53 8.96
C LYS A 265 -6.49 -12.32 9.51
N LEU A 266 -7.13 -11.55 8.62
CA LEU A 266 -7.99 -10.45 8.98
C LEU A 266 -9.40 -10.73 8.48
N HIS A 267 -10.32 -10.86 9.42
CA HIS A 267 -11.75 -10.97 9.15
C HIS A 267 -12.41 -9.72 9.71
N PHE A 268 -13.08 -8.96 8.85
CA PHE A 268 -13.84 -7.79 9.31
C PHE A 268 -15.23 -7.78 8.70
N LYS A 269 -16.14 -7.14 9.43
CA LYS A 269 -17.54 -7.00 9.11
C LYS A 269 -17.87 -5.54 8.90
N VAL A 270 -18.52 -5.28 7.76
CA VAL A 270 -19.07 -3.99 7.36
C VAL A 270 -20.58 -4.08 7.56
N SER A 271 -21.11 -3.47 8.62
CA SER A 271 -22.53 -3.48 8.96
C SER A 271 -23.19 -2.15 8.58
N LEU A 272 -24.37 -2.21 7.97
CA LEU A 272 -25.19 -1.04 7.66
C LEU A 272 -26.21 -0.82 8.78
N GLU A 273 -26.36 0.41 9.26
CA GLU A 273 -27.39 0.74 10.26
C GLU A 273 -28.80 0.49 9.75
N ILE A 274 -29.02 0.88 8.50
CA ILE A 274 -30.28 0.72 7.78
C ILE A 274 -29.99 -0.17 6.58
N PRO A 275 -30.59 -1.39 6.51
CA PRO A 275 -30.42 -2.24 5.36
C PRO A 275 -30.92 -1.55 4.08
N VAL A 276 -30.06 -1.52 3.06
CA VAL A 276 -30.31 -0.81 1.79
C VAL A 276 -29.89 -1.68 0.61
N ASN A 277 -30.44 -1.39 -0.57
CA ASN A 277 -30.09 -2.15 -1.77
C ASN A 277 -28.65 -1.83 -2.18
N ILE A 278 -27.80 -2.85 -2.35
CA ILE A 278 -26.39 -2.74 -2.73
C ILE A 278 -26.09 -3.86 -3.73
N ASN A 279 -25.28 -3.53 -4.73
CA ASN A 279 -24.81 -4.46 -5.76
C ASN A 279 -23.31 -4.28 -6.07
N TRP A 280 -22.63 -3.43 -5.30
CA TRP A 280 -21.27 -3.01 -5.58
C TRP A 280 -20.52 -2.71 -4.27
N PHE A 281 -19.36 -3.33 -4.12
CA PHE A 281 -18.42 -3.13 -3.02
C PHE A 281 -17.03 -2.93 -3.59
N LYS A 282 -16.29 -1.93 -3.09
CA LYS A 282 -14.88 -1.74 -3.39
C LYS A 282 -14.07 -1.84 -2.11
N ILE A 283 -12.94 -2.51 -2.20
CA ILE A 283 -11.90 -2.52 -1.17
C ILE A 283 -10.58 -2.16 -1.83
N SER A 284 -9.79 -1.33 -1.16
CA SER A 284 -8.52 -0.83 -1.68
C SER A 284 -7.40 -1.19 -0.70
N GLY A 285 -6.33 -1.78 -1.22
CA GLY A 285 -5.12 -2.09 -0.46
C GLY A 285 -4.15 -0.92 -0.46
N ILE A 286 -3.09 -1.05 0.34
CA ILE A 286 -1.95 -0.13 0.25
C ILE A 286 -0.99 -0.59 -0.86
N PRO A 287 -0.45 0.33 -1.67
CA PRO A 287 0.56 -0.01 -2.67
C PRO A 287 1.84 -0.52 -2.00
N ARG A 288 2.50 -1.50 -2.63
CA ARG A 288 3.67 -2.19 -2.06
C ARG A 288 4.83 -1.24 -1.79
N PRO A 289 5.42 -1.23 -0.58
CA PRO A 289 6.72 -0.61 -0.38
C PRO A 289 7.87 -1.44 -1.00
N ASN A 290 7.67 -2.74 -1.27
CA ASN A 290 8.70 -3.62 -1.78
C ASN A 290 8.15 -4.62 -2.82
N VAL A 291 8.76 -4.65 -4.01
CA VAL A 291 8.24 -5.29 -5.24
C VAL A 291 8.14 -6.82 -5.13
N ASN A 292 8.93 -7.43 -4.23
CA ASN A 292 9.09 -8.89 -4.16
C ASN A 292 8.11 -9.61 -3.22
N LEU A 293 7.11 -8.93 -2.66
CA LEU A 293 6.15 -9.52 -1.73
C LEU A 293 4.78 -9.61 -2.36
N HIS A 294 4.09 -10.74 -2.16
CA HIS A 294 2.71 -10.86 -2.56
C HIS A 294 1.81 -10.02 -1.64
N ASN A 295 0.80 -9.40 -2.26
CA ASN A 295 -0.23 -8.65 -1.54
C ASN A 295 -1.16 -9.58 -0.74
N PRO A 296 -1.98 -9.04 0.18
CA PRO A 296 -2.98 -9.84 0.89
C PRO A 296 -3.95 -10.48 -0.10
N ILE A 297 -4.38 -11.71 0.17
CA ILE A 297 -5.35 -12.43 -0.66
C ILE A 297 -6.74 -12.22 -0.09
N ILE A 298 -7.66 -11.72 -0.92
CA ILE A 298 -9.10 -11.74 -0.65
C ILE A 298 -9.61 -13.16 -0.86
N LYS A 299 -9.82 -13.91 0.23
CA LYS A 299 -10.26 -15.32 0.16
C LYS A 299 -11.71 -15.41 -0.25
N ARG A 300 -12.57 -14.72 0.49
CA ARG A 300 -14.00 -14.66 0.21
C ARG A 300 -14.65 -13.40 0.76
N ILE A 301 -15.79 -13.07 0.19
CA ILE A 301 -16.70 -12.05 0.68
C ILE A 301 -18.07 -12.70 0.88
N VAL A 302 -18.68 -12.45 2.03
CA VAL A 302 -20.01 -12.94 2.37
C VAL A 302 -20.94 -11.76 2.54
N VAL A 303 -21.89 -11.60 1.62
CA VAL A 303 -22.92 -10.55 1.67
C VAL A 303 -24.17 -11.15 2.31
N ARG A 304 -24.60 -10.62 3.44
CA ARG A 304 -25.84 -11.04 4.11
C ARG A 304 -26.92 -9.98 3.98
N ASP A 305 -28.09 -10.41 3.53
CA ASP A 305 -29.26 -9.54 3.44
C ASP A 305 -29.99 -9.41 4.79
N LYS A 306 -31.04 -8.57 4.82
CA LYS A 306 -31.88 -8.40 6.01
C LYS A 306 -32.68 -9.65 6.42
N TYR A 307 -32.74 -10.67 5.57
CA TYR A 307 -33.43 -11.94 5.80
C TYR A 307 -32.46 -13.07 6.17
N GLU A 308 -31.18 -12.74 6.41
CA GLU A 308 -30.09 -13.67 6.73
C GLU A 308 -29.71 -14.62 5.56
N ASN A 309 -30.15 -14.32 4.33
CA ASN A 309 -29.63 -15.02 3.16
C ASN A 309 -28.21 -14.55 2.88
N ALA A 310 -27.30 -15.48 2.60
CA ALA A 310 -25.89 -15.20 2.37
C ALA A 310 -25.51 -15.47 0.90
N GLN A 311 -24.96 -14.47 0.23
CA GLN A 311 -24.23 -14.63 -1.02
C GLN A 311 -22.75 -14.80 -0.69
N ILE A 312 -22.16 -15.94 -1.08
CA ILE A 312 -20.74 -16.23 -0.83
C ILE A 312 -19.98 -16.10 -2.14
N LEU A 313 -19.07 -15.13 -2.19
CA LEU A 313 -18.20 -14.85 -3.33
C LEU A 313 -16.80 -15.37 -3.00
N GLN A 314 -16.41 -16.50 -3.59
CA GLN A 314 -15.05 -17.02 -3.46
C GLN A 314 -14.15 -16.35 -4.50
N LEU A 315 -13.16 -15.58 -4.06
CA LEU A 315 -12.35 -14.75 -4.95
C LEU A 315 -10.95 -15.32 -5.12
N ASN A 316 -10.22 -15.53 -4.02
CA ASN A 316 -8.82 -15.95 -4.00
C ASN A 316 -7.93 -15.06 -4.92
N GLN A 317 -8.04 -13.75 -4.75
CA GLN A 317 -7.33 -12.74 -5.57
C GLN A 317 -6.48 -11.82 -4.70
N TYR A 318 -5.35 -11.34 -5.21
CA TYR A 318 -4.45 -10.42 -4.51
C TYR A 318 -5.03 -9.00 -4.44
N LEU A 319 -5.02 -8.38 -3.27
CA LEU A 319 -5.44 -7.00 -3.02
C LEU A 319 -4.32 -6.02 -3.42
N ASP A 320 -4.19 -5.74 -4.71
CA ASP A 320 -3.06 -4.94 -5.21
C ASP A 320 -3.20 -3.42 -5.01
N GLU A 321 -4.32 -2.83 -5.45
CA GLU A 321 -4.61 -1.40 -5.28
C GLU A 321 -6.09 -1.20 -4.99
N GLU A 322 -6.95 -1.49 -5.97
CA GLU A 322 -8.41 -1.41 -5.83
C GLU A 322 -9.05 -2.67 -6.39
N HIS A 323 -9.97 -3.25 -5.62
CA HIS A 323 -10.78 -4.39 -6.03
C HIS A 323 -12.24 -4.01 -5.95
N ILE A 324 -12.92 -4.10 -7.10
CA ILE A 324 -14.37 -4.01 -7.17
C ILE A 324 -14.95 -5.42 -7.18
N ILE A 325 -15.92 -5.62 -6.29
CA ILE A 325 -16.72 -6.82 -6.21
C ILE A 325 -18.17 -6.45 -6.51
N THR A 326 -18.70 -7.01 -7.59
CA THR A 326 -20.11 -6.94 -7.97
C THR A 326 -20.83 -8.22 -7.53
N PHE A 327 -22.06 -8.09 -7.05
CA PHE A 327 -22.89 -9.20 -6.60
C PHE A 327 -24.37 -8.94 -6.89
N GLU A 328 -25.21 -9.98 -6.74
CA GLU A 328 -26.65 -9.88 -7.02
C GLU A 328 -27.27 -8.83 -6.10
N SER A 329 -28.08 -7.93 -6.68
CA SER A 329 -28.58 -6.79 -5.91
C SER A 329 -29.49 -7.28 -4.79
N SER A 330 -29.18 -6.88 -3.56
CA SER A 330 -29.94 -7.31 -2.39
C SER A 330 -29.98 -6.22 -1.32
N ILE A 331 -30.95 -6.31 -0.40
CA ILE A 331 -31.06 -5.40 0.74
C ILE A 331 -30.04 -5.84 1.79
N VAL A 332 -28.81 -5.39 1.62
CA VAL A 332 -27.65 -5.79 2.41
C VAL A 332 -27.76 -5.23 3.83
N LYS A 333 -27.52 -6.11 4.81
CA LYS A 333 -27.40 -5.78 6.24
C LYS A 333 -25.92 -5.75 6.65
N GLU A 334 -25.15 -6.73 6.21
CA GLU A 334 -23.72 -6.81 6.50
C GLU A 334 -22.92 -7.49 5.39
N ILE A 335 -21.65 -7.11 5.28
CA ILE A 335 -20.66 -7.73 4.40
C ILE A 335 -19.48 -8.16 5.25
N ILE A 336 -19.11 -9.44 5.17
CA ILE A 336 -17.94 -10.00 5.85
C ILE A 336 -16.85 -10.21 4.80
N VAL A 337 -15.66 -9.69 5.08
CA VAL A 337 -14.49 -9.80 4.20
C VAL A 337 -13.42 -10.60 4.91
N GLU A 338 -12.82 -11.55 4.19
CA GLU A 338 -11.76 -12.42 4.70
C GLU A 338 -10.48 -12.23 3.89
N LEU A 339 -9.44 -11.75 4.56
CA LEU A 339 -8.12 -11.48 3.99
C LEU A 339 -7.08 -12.38 4.65
N GLU A 340 -6.16 -12.91 3.85
CA GLU A 340 -5.01 -13.68 4.32
C GLU A 340 -3.71 -13.11 3.75
N GLN A 341 -2.68 -12.95 4.56
CA GLN A 341 -1.32 -12.60 4.15
C GLN A 341 -0.38 -13.76 4.48
N GLU A 342 0.07 -14.47 3.45
CA GLU A 342 0.95 -15.65 3.57
C GLU A 342 2.44 -15.28 3.53
N ASP A 343 2.78 -14.18 2.85
CA ASP A 343 4.15 -13.69 2.74
C ASP A 343 4.52 -12.77 3.90
N SER A 344 5.80 -12.79 4.29
CA SER A 344 6.33 -11.94 5.36
C SER A 344 7.58 -11.18 4.95
N ASN A 345 7.80 -10.05 5.61
CA ASN A 345 8.91 -9.15 5.40
C ASN A 345 9.89 -9.31 6.56
N PHE A 346 11.17 -9.47 6.25
CA PHE A 346 12.18 -9.36 7.30
C PHE A 346 12.30 -7.90 7.72
N THR A 347 12.10 -7.64 9.00
CA THR A 347 12.20 -6.31 9.58
C THR A 347 12.84 -6.34 10.97
N LYS A 348 13.00 -5.16 11.56
CA LYS A 348 13.50 -4.93 12.90
C LYS A 348 12.36 -4.43 13.77
N VAL A 349 12.20 -5.06 14.92
CA VAL A 349 11.24 -4.66 15.95
C VAL A 349 11.97 -4.22 17.20
N CYS A 350 11.35 -3.32 17.96
CA CYS A 350 11.87 -2.94 19.27
C CYS A 350 11.36 -3.89 20.35
N ARG A 351 12.30 -4.53 21.03
CA ARG A 351 12.04 -5.28 22.25
C ARG A 351 12.22 -4.37 23.46
N GLU A 352 11.19 -4.24 24.28
CA GLU A 352 11.19 -3.43 25.50
C GLU A 352 11.23 -4.34 26.74
N TYR A 353 12.24 -4.22 27.59
CA TYR A 353 12.39 -5.09 28.76
C TYR A 353 13.09 -4.39 29.93
N PHE A 354 13.01 -5.02 31.11
CA PHE A 354 13.59 -4.49 32.33
C PHE A 354 14.68 -5.40 32.85
N LEU A 355 15.68 -4.79 33.47
CA LEU A 355 16.76 -5.47 34.17
C LEU A 355 16.62 -5.26 35.68
N ASN A 356 16.62 -6.36 36.43
CA ASN A 356 16.69 -6.33 37.90
C ASN A 356 17.90 -7.15 38.37
N ILE A 357 18.50 -6.70 39.47
CA ILE A 357 19.59 -7.41 40.14
C ILE A 357 19.00 -8.66 40.78
N ASN A 358 19.66 -9.80 40.62
CA ASN A 358 19.24 -11.01 41.33
C ASN A 358 19.70 -10.95 42.80
N PRO A 359 18.81 -10.76 43.79
CA PRO A 359 19.20 -10.64 45.20
C PRO A 359 19.75 -11.95 45.79
N THR A 360 19.57 -13.09 45.11
CA THR A 360 20.07 -14.40 45.57
C THR A 360 21.51 -14.70 45.15
N ARG A 361 22.12 -13.88 44.29
CA ARG A 361 23.46 -14.18 43.72
C ARG A 361 24.59 -13.29 44.21
N ILE A 362 24.36 -12.03 44.64
CA ILE A 362 25.46 -11.12 44.99
C ILE A 362 25.03 -10.10 46.10
N PRO A 363 25.86 -9.84 47.14
CA PRO A 363 25.66 -8.75 48.09
C PRO A 363 25.79 -7.36 47.43
N TYR A 364 25.05 -6.38 47.94
CA TYR A 364 24.86 -5.00 47.43
C TYR A 364 26.13 -4.15 47.12
N PHE A 365 27.35 -4.68 47.28
CA PHE A 365 28.61 -3.91 47.23
C PHE A 365 29.61 -4.33 46.13
N PHE A 366 29.27 -5.26 45.23
CA PHE A 366 30.19 -5.75 44.17
C PHE A 366 29.62 -5.59 42.75
N TYR A 367 29.37 -4.36 42.30
CA TYR A 367 28.91 -4.10 40.93
C TYR A 367 30.07 -3.75 40.01
N ASP A 368 30.34 -4.56 38.97
CA ASP A 368 31.18 -4.12 37.85
C ASP A 368 30.87 -4.78 36.47
N SER A 369 29.75 -5.51 36.30
CA SER A 369 29.39 -6.03 34.97
C SER A 369 27.89 -6.23 34.73
N GLU A 370 27.42 -6.01 33.49
CA GLU A 370 26.02 -6.23 33.07
C GLU A 370 25.54 -7.70 33.16
N LYS A 371 26.42 -8.65 33.53
CA LYS A 371 26.13 -10.09 33.61
C LYS A 371 25.28 -10.50 34.82
N ASP A 372 25.07 -9.59 35.77
CA ASP A 372 24.43 -9.89 37.06
C ASP A 372 22.94 -9.52 37.11
N TYR A 373 22.38 -9.07 35.97
CA TYR A 373 20.97 -8.69 35.83
C TYR A 373 20.12 -9.80 35.19
N VAL A 374 18.89 -9.93 35.67
CA VAL A 374 17.86 -10.81 35.09
C VAL A 374 16.84 -9.97 34.34
N GLN A 375 16.45 -10.42 33.15
CA GLN A 375 15.46 -9.79 32.29
C GLN A 375 14.04 -10.15 32.73
N PHE A 376 13.11 -9.18 32.76
CA PHE A 376 11.69 -9.43 33.07
C PHE A 376 10.74 -8.40 32.43
N ASP A 377 9.43 -8.69 32.47
CA ASP A 377 8.37 -8.08 31.65
C ASP A 377 7.67 -6.82 32.25
N LYS A 378 8.17 -6.15 33.30
CA LYS A 378 7.36 -5.12 33.99
C LYS A 378 8.08 -3.81 34.30
N PRO A 379 7.44 -2.63 34.09
CA PRO A 379 6.07 -2.40 33.57
C PRO A 379 5.96 -2.39 32.02
N GLN A 380 4.93 -3.04 31.45
CA GLN A 380 4.63 -3.05 30.01
C GLN A 380 3.48 -2.10 29.62
N LYS A 381 3.39 -1.76 28.33
CA LYS A 381 2.30 -0.98 27.73
C LYS A 381 1.02 -1.83 27.62
N SER A 382 -0.13 -1.19 27.78
CA SER A 382 -1.44 -1.86 27.67
C SER A 382 -1.84 -2.04 26.22
N ILE A 383 -2.49 -3.17 25.92
CA ILE A 383 -3.12 -3.43 24.63
C ILE A 383 -4.22 -2.41 24.27
N GLU A 384 -4.78 -1.73 25.27
CA GLU A 384 -5.80 -0.70 25.04
C GLU A 384 -5.26 0.53 24.28
N LEU A 385 -3.94 0.74 24.30
CA LEU A 385 -3.31 1.84 23.57
C LEU A 385 -3.38 1.66 22.05
N ILE A 386 -3.51 0.43 21.56
CA ILE A 386 -3.67 0.13 20.13
C ILE A 386 -5.15 -0.01 19.72
N GLY A 387 -6.06 0.54 20.54
CA GLY A 387 -7.49 0.63 20.25
C GLY A 387 -8.29 -0.63 20.60
N LEU A 388 -7.65 -1.66 21.16
CA LEU A 388 -8.34 -2.88 21.59
C LEU A 388 -8.94 -2.72 23.00
N LYS A 389 -9.86 -3.61 23.38
CA LYS A 389 -10.32 -3.72 24.77
C LYS A 389 -9.98 -5.09 25.32
N TYR A 390 -9.64 -5.17 26.60
CA TYR A 390 -9.37 -6.43 27.27
C TYR A 390 -10.46 -6.73 28.30
N ASN A 391 -11.16 -7.85 28.13
CA ASN A 391 -12.10 -8.34 29.13
C ASN A 391 -11.34 -9.17 30.17
N HIS A 392 -11.24 -8.66 31.39
CA HIS A 392 -10.54 -9.33 32.49
C HIS A 392 -11.22 -10.62 32.96
N ASP A 393 -12.54 -10.73 32.82
CA ASP A 393 -13.31 -11.89 33.28
C ASP A 393 -13.09 -13.09 32.34
N ASP A 394 -13.22 -12.85 31.03
CA ASP A 394 -13.10 -13.90 30.01
C ASP A 394 -11.67 -14.05 29.45
N LYS A 395 -10.75 -13.16 29.84
CA LYS A 395 -9.37 -13.07 29.32
C LYS A 395 -9.30 -12.97 27.80
N ASN A 396 -10.27 -12.30 27.20
CA ASN A 396 -10.40 -12.16 25.75
C ASN A 396 -10.18 -10.72 25.29
N ILE A 397 -9.66 -10.60 24.07
CA ILE A 397 -9.48 -9.34 23.36
C ILE A 397 -10.76 -9.03 22.61
N ILE A 398 -11.27 -7.82 22.76
CA ILE A 398 -12.41 -7.31 22.02
C ILE A 398 -11.89 -6.28 21.04
N TYR A 399 -12.05 -6.56 19.75
CA TYR A 399 -11.75 -5.60 18.71
C TYR A 399 -12.80 -4.50 18.67
N PRO A 400 -12.40 -3.25 18.45
CA PRO A 400 -13.33 -2.15 18.46
C PRO A 400 -14.08 -2.06 17.12
N SER A 401 -15.08 -1.18 17.08
CA SER A 401 -15.83 -0.86 15.86
C SER A 401 -15.83 0.63 15.58
N THR A 402 -16.08 1.05 14.33
CA THR A 402 -16.16 2.46 13.98
C THR A 402 -17.32 3.19 14.66
N LYS A 403 -18.31 2.52 15.25
CA LYS A 403 -19.33 3.17 16.11
C LYS A 403 -18.87 3.46 17.54
N THR A 404 -17.79 2.83 18.00
CA THR A 404 -17.33 2.95 19.40
C THR A 404 -16.47 4.21 19.63
N ILE A 405 -16.53 5.20 18.72
CA ILE A 405 -15.69 6.41 18.63
C ILE A 405 -15.52 7.13 19.97
N ASN A 406 -16.59 7.23 20.77
CA ASN A 406 -16.57 7.95 22.05
C ASN A 406 -15.65 7.34 23.12
N ASN A 407 -15.07 6.15 22.88
CA ASN A 407 -14.13 5.49 23.80
C ASN A 407 -12.70 5.38 23.27
N PHE A 408 -12.41 5.87 22.06
CA PHE A 408 -11.05 5.78 21.52
C PHE A 408 -10.16 6.90 22.02
N LEU A 409 -8.92 6.53 22.34
CA LEU A 409 -7.86 7.46 22.68
C LEU A 409 -7.51 8.32 21.45
N THR A 410 -7.26 9.61 21.67
CA THR A 410 -6.84 10.51 20.58
C THR A 410 -5.52 10.07 19.98
N ARG A 411 -5.30 10.34 18.67
CA ARG A 411 -4.04 10.01 17.96
C ARG A 411 -2.82 10.51 18.72
N GLU A 412 -2.89 11.76 19.21
CA GLU A 412 -1.84 12.39 20.00
C GLU A 412 -1.57 11.66 21.32
N TYR A 413 -2.64 11.25 22.03
CA TYR A 413 -2.49 10.51 23.28
C TYR A 413 -1.84 9.15 23.02
N VAL A 414 -2.34 8.39 22.03
CA VAL A 414 -1.77 7.10 21.63
C VAL A 414 -0.29 7.24 21.31
N LYS A 415 0.08 8.20 20.45
CA LYS A 415 1.46 8.51 20.09
C LYS A 415 2.32 8.82 21.31
N SER A 416 1.82 9.66 22.22
CA SER A 416 2.53 10.01 23.46
C SER A 416 2.79 8.80 24.36
N GLN A 417 1.81 7.89 24.49
CA GLN A 417 1.91 6.74 25.39
C GLN A 417 2.69 5.58 24.77
N LEU A 418 2.52 5.32 23.47
CA LEU A 418 3.19 4.22 22.76
C LEU A 418 4.66 4.51 22.50
N PHE A 419 5.04 5.72 22.11
CA PHE A 419 6.40 5.98 21.61
C PHE A 419 7.26 6.86 22.53
N TYR A 420 6.64 7.75 23.31
CA TYR A 420 7.39 8.77 24.07
C TYR A 420 7.34 8.61 25.58
N LYS A 421 6.39 7.81 26.11
CA LYS A 421 6.30 7.56 27.54
C LYS A 421 7.48 6.72 28.01
N LYS A 422 8.38 7.37 28.74
CA LYS A 422 9.44 6.67 29.48
C LYS A 422 8.82 5.96 30.67
N ILE A 423 8.97 4.65 30.71
CA ILE A 423 8.65 3.84 31.88
C ILE A 423 9.90 3.83 32.75
N SER A 424 10.01 4.79 33.67
CA SER A 424 11.11 4.82 34.65
C SER A 424 10.52 4.66 36.05
N GLU A 425 10.88 3.55 36.71
CA GLU A 425 10.68 3.36 38.15
C GLU A 425 12.07 3.22 38.79
N ASP A 426 12.26 3.83 39.96
CA ASP A 426 13.57 3.95 40.64
C ASP A 426 14.26 2.61 40.96
N ILE A 427 13.52 1.49 40.85
CA ILE A 427 13.97 0.14 41.22
C ILE A 427 14.51 -0.65 40.01
N TYR A 428 14.17 -0.26 38.78
CA TYR A 428 14.43 -1.07 37.58
C TYR A 428 15.11 -0.29 36.45
N LYS A 429 16.07 -0.92 35.77
CA LYS A 429 16.69 -0.34 34.56
C LYS A 429 15.91 -0.77 33.33
N PHE A 430 15.20 0.16 32.71
CA PHE A 430 14.52 -0.05 31.44
C PHE A 430 15.52 -0.09 30.28
N GLN A 431 15.33 -1.01 29.34
CA GLN A 431 16.20 -1.22 28.18
C GLN A 431 15.38 -1.46 26.91
N TYR A 432 16.01 -1.12 25.80
CA TYR A 432 15.51 -1.41 24.47
C TYR A 432 16.54 -2.23 23.69
N GLU A 433 16.10 -3.25 22.95
CA GLU A 433 16.94 -4.04 22.07
C GLU A 433 16.29 -4.14 20.69
N GLU A 434 17.10 -3.95 19.63
CA GLU A 434 16.68 -4.24 18.27
C GLU A 434 16.68 -5.75 18.04
N VAL A 435 15.55 -6.28 17.56
CA VAL A 435 15.39 -7.71 17.29
C VAL A 435 14.89 -7.92 15.87
N SER A 436 15.47 -8.89 15.17
CA SER A 436 15.00 -9.29 13.84
C SER A 436 13.70 -10.10 13.95
N ALA A 437 12.72 -9.77 13.12
CA ALA A 437 11.43 -10.45 13.06
C ALA A 437 10.94 -10.56 11.61
N ARG A 438 10.00 -11.48 11.38
CA ARG A 438 9.19 -11.56 10.17
C ARG A 438 7.87 -10.86 10.43
N ARG A 439 7.57 -9.78 9.68
CA ARG A 439 6.33 -9.02 9.76
C ARG A 439 5.38 -9.46 8.66
N TYR A 440 4.16 -9.80 9.05
CA TYR A 440 3.02 -9.99 8.17
C TYR A 440 2.12 -8.76 8.31
N VAL A 441 1.64 -8.21 7.20
CA VAL A 441 0.86 -6.97 7.22
C VAL A 441 -0.27 -7.02 6.20
N ILE A 442 -1.44 -6.54 6.61
CA ILE A 442 -2.60 -6.28 5.75
C ILE A 442 -2.97 -4.82 5.92
N GLY A 443 -2.77 -4.01 4.88
CA GLY A 443 -3.18 -2.61 4.85
C GLY A 443 -4.44 -2.41 4.02
N ILE A 444 -5.45 -1.75 4.58
CA ILE A 444 -6.70 -1.40 3.89
C ILE A 444 -6.84 0.11 3.88
N LYS A 445 -6.77 0.67 2.67
CA LYS A 445 -6.83 2.10 2.43
C LYS A 445 -8.25 2.62 2.42
N ASN A 446 -9.13 2.03 1.60
CA ASN A 446 -10.48 2.55 1.43
C ASN A 446 -11.48 1.43 1.14
N ILE A 447 -12.68 1.56 1.70
CA ILE A 447 -13.85 0.76 1.40
C ILE A 447 -14.99 1.66 0.91
N ASP A 448 -15.58 1.29 -0.22
CA ASP A 448 -16.79 1.95 -0.73
C ASP A 448 -17.93 0.95 -0.92
N LEU A 449 -19.12 1.31 -0.44
CA LEU A 449 -20.37 0.66 -0.81
C LEU A 449 -21.18 1.54 -1.74
N LYS A 450 -21.65 0.96 -2.85
CA LYS A 450 -22.45 1.69 -3.83
C LYS A 450 -23.65 0.88 -4.28
N TYR A 451 -24.72 1.60 -4.57
CA TYR A 451 -25.82 1.10 -5.39
C TYR A 451 -25.70 1.70 -6.78
N LYS A 452 -25.52 0.84 -7.78
CA LYS A 452 -25.40 1.24 -9.18
C LYS A 452 -26.64 0.86 -9.98
N VAL A 453 -27.03 1.76 -10.87
CA VAL A 453 -28.05 1.53 -11.89
C VAL A 453 -27.37 1.54 -13.25
N TYR A 454 -27.73 0.60 -14.12
CA TYR A 454 -27.09 0.39 -15.41
C TYR A 454 -27.98 0.83 -16.56
N ASP A 455 -27.37 1.20 -17.69
CA ASP A 455 -28.07 1.40 -18.97
C ASP A 455 -28.74 0.09 -19.42
N ILE A 456 -29.74 0.17 -20.31
CA ILE A 456 -30.47 -1.01 -20.81
C ILE A 456 -29.65 -1.79 -21.84
N TYR A 457 -28.87 -1.07 -22.65
CA TYR A 457 -28.13 -1.61 -23.79
C TYR A 457 -26.78 -0.92 -23.92
N GLY A 458 -25.76 -1.65 -24.38
CA GLY A 458 -24.45 -1.11 -24.64
C GLY A 458 -23.70 -1.88 -25.72
N VAL A 459 -22.80 -1.18 -26.41
CA VAL A 459 -21.94 -1.76 -27.46
C VAL A 459 -20.49 -1.49 -27.15
N TYR A 460 -19.68 -2.54 -27.19
CA TYR A 460 -18.23 -2.46 -27.20
C TYR A 460 -17.70 -2.83 -28.57
N LEU A 461 -16.83 -1.98 -29.11
CA LEU A 461 -16.05 -2.24 -30.31
C LEU A 461 -14.58 -2.41 -29.95
N SER A 462 -13.97 -3.52 -30.38
CA SER A 462 -12.55 -3.73 -30.24
C SER A 462 -11.76 -2.83 -31.20
N ARG A 463 -10.46 -2.70 -30.95
CA ARG A 463 -9.52 -2.25 -31.98
C ARG A 463 -9.55 -3.19 -33.20
N LYS A 464 -9.05 -2.70 -34.34
CA LYS A 464 -8.79 -3.56 -35.51
C LYS A 464 -7.72 -4.58 -35.15
N PHE A 465 -7.96 -5.84 -35.47
CA PHE A 465 -6.96 -6.90 -35.44
C PHE A 465 -6.40 -7.06 -36.86
N LEU A 466 -5.08 -7.12 -36.97
CA LEU A 466 -4.37 -7.16 -38.25
C LEU A 466 -3.56 -8.46 -38.35
N SER A 467 -3.69 -9.14 -39.47
CA SER A 467 -3.03 -10.40 -39.77
C SER A 467 -2.14 -10.26 -41.00
N ASN A 468 -0.94 -10.85 -40.96
CA ASN A 468 -0.01 -10.84 -42.09
C ASN A 468 -0.44 -11.83 -43.19
N GLU A 469 -1.01 -12.98 -42.82
CA GLU A 469 -1.58 -13.96 -43.74
C GLU A 469 -3.11 -13.83 -43.80
N ASN A 470 -3.69 -14.49 -44.80
CA ASN A 470 -5.13 -14.49 -45.01
C ASN A 470 -5.85 -15.25 -43.89
N ILE A 471 -6.84 -14.60 -43.30
CA ILE A 471 -7.68 -15.18 -42.26
C ILE A 471 -8.65 -16.15 -42.94
N ARG A 472 -8.56 -17.44 -42.56
CA ARG A 472 -9.46 -18.50 -43.06
C ARG A 472 -10.42 -19.00 -41.99
N SER A 473 -10.03 -18.93 -40.72
CA SER A 473 -10.89 -19.35 -39.61
C SER A 473 -10.75 -18.44 -38.40
N ILE A 474 -11.85 -18.26 -37.67
CA ILE A 474 -11.93 -17.53 -36.41
C ILE A 474 -12.75 -18.35 -35.43
N THR A 475 -12.21 -18.61 -34.24
CA THR A 475 -12.95 -19.22 -33.13
C THR A 475 -12.93 -18.32 -31.90
N LEU A 476 -14.09 -18.12 -31.27
CA LEU A 476 -14.22 -17.28 -30.08
C LEU A 476 -14.28 -18.14 -28.80
N ASN A 477 -13.54 -17.73 -27.79
CA ASN A 477 -13.71 -18.13 -26.41
C ASN A 477 -13.97 -16.87 -25.57
N SER A 478 -14.83 -16.95 -24.56
CA SER A 478 -15.01 -15.86 -23.60
C SER A 478 -15.26 -16.41 -22.21
N LYS A 479 -14.98 -15.58 -21.21
CA LYS A 479 -15.39 -15.78 -19.82
C LYS A 479 -16.41 -14.69 -19.52
N ASP A 480 -17.68 -15.07 -19.50
CA ASP A 480 -18.79 -14.14 -19.31
C ASP A 480 -19.77 -14.63 -18.24
N TYR A 481 -20.55 -13.69 -17.70
CA TYR A 481 -21.54 -13.93 -16.66
C TYR A 481 -22.83 -13.17 -16.99
N ILE A 482 -23.94 -13.88 -16.87
CA ILE A 482 -25.29 -13.32 -16.98
C ILE A 482 -25.95 -13.51 -15.60
N PRO A 483 -26.47 -12.43 -14.99
CA PRO A 483 -27.14 -12.53 -13.70
C PRO A 483 -28.31 -13.51 -13.72
N LYS A 484 -28.48 -14.30 -12.64
CA LYS A 484 -29.52 -15.34 -12.58
C LYS A 484 -30.93 -14.78 -12.68
N ARG A 485 -31.16 -13.58 -12.13
CA ARG A 485 -32.47 -12.90 -12.21
C ARG A 485 -32.89 -12.66 -13.66
N PHE A 486 -31.96 -12.56 -14.61
CA PHE A 486 -32.32 -12.39 -16.02
C PHE A 486 -33.06 -13.63 -16.57
N ILE A 487 -32.83 -14.82 -15.99
CA ILE A 487 -33.49 -16.06 -16.39
C ILE A 487 -35.01 -15.98 -16.17
N GLU A 488 -35.45 -15.25 -15.15
CA GLU A 488 -36.88 -15.04 -14.85
C GLU A 488 -37.58 -14.23 -15.95
N TYR A 489 -36.82 -13.48 -16.75
CA TYR A 489 -37.31 -12.62 -17.83
C TYR A 489 -37.00 -13.21 -19.22
N THR A 490 -36.39 -14.39 -19.28
CA THR A 490 -36.30 -15.15 -20.55
C THR A 490 -37.62 -15.84 -20.84
N ASP A 491 -38.56 -15.13 -21.46
CA ASP A 491 -39.83 -15.72 -21.94
C ASP A 491 -39.93 -15.77 -23.47
N LYS A 492 -40.23 -16.98 -23.97
CA LYS A 492 -40.53 -17.52 -25.32
C LYS A 492 -39.78 -17.02 -26.58
N ASN A 493 -39.26 -15.79 -26.65
CA ASN A 493 -38.58 -15.24 -27.82
C ASN A 493 -37.11 -14.87 -27.59
N ASN A 494 -36.71 -14.57 -26.35
CA ASN A 494 -35.32 -14.24 -26.02
C ASN A 494 -34.63 -15.47 -25.42
N LYS A 495 -33.50 -15.88 -26.02
CA LYS A 495 -32.63 -16.92 -25.44
C LYS A 495 -31.72 -16.24 -24.42
N ILE A 496 -31.25 -17.00 -23.42
CA ILE A 496 -30.24 -16.50 -22.46
C ILE A 496 -28.99 -15.94 -23.18
N ASP A 497 -28.70 -16.45 -24.37
CA ASP A 497 -27.62 -15.98 -25.24
C ASP A 497 -27.86 -14.59 -25.88
N ASP A 498 -29.03 -13.99 -25.71
CA ASP A 498 -29.35 -12.68 -26.27
C ASP A 498 -28.96 -11.51 -25.35
N TYR A 499 -28.58 -11.76 -24.09
CA TYR A 499 -28.06 -10.73 -23.19
C TYR A 499 -26.60 -10.35 -23.45
N ILE A 500 -25.83 -11.24 -24.07
CA ILE A 500 -24.45 -11.00 -24.50
C ILE A 500 -24.28 -11.57 -25.91
N LYS A 501 -24.16 -10.69 -26.91
CA LYS A 501 -24.00 -11.10 -28.31
C LYS A 501 -22.63 -10.67 -28.84
N TYR A 502 -21.95 -11.59 -29.51
CA TYR A 502 -20.65 -11.34 -30.13
C TYR A 502 -20.79 -11.33 -31.65
N TYR A 503 -20.10 -10.38 -32.29
CA TYR A 503 -20.08 -10.26 -33.74
C TYR A 503 -18.67 -9.97 -34.25
N ILE A 504 -18.35 -10.51 -35.42
CA ILE A 504 -17.13 -10.21 -36.14
C ILE A 504 -17.49 -9.46 -37.42
N SER A 505 -16.70 -8.44 -37.75
CA SER A 505 -16.75 -7.78 -39.05
C SER A 505 -15.38 -7.82 -39.71
N PHE A 506 -15.38 -8.08 -41.02
CA PHE A 506 -14.19 -8.14 -41.87
C PHE A 506 -14.05 -6.92 -42.80
N ASP A 507 -15.01 -5.99 -42.73
CA ASP A 507 -15.18 -4.83 -43.61
C ASP A 507 -15.38 -3.53 -42.82
N ASP A 508 -14.67 -3.44 -41.70
CA ASP A 508 -14.64 -2.29 -40.80
C ASP A 508 -16.00 -1.86 -40.20
N GLY A 509 -16.92 -2.82 -40.06
CA GLY A 509 -18.22 -2.64 -39.42
C GLY A 509 -19.39 -2.46 -40.37
N SER A 510 -19.18 -2.66 -41.68
CA SER A 510 -20.28 -2.57 -42.67
C SER A 510 -21.19 -3.80 -42.60
N VAL A 511 -20.63 -4.99 -42.38
CA VAL A 511 -21.34 -6.25 -42.15
C VAL A 511 -20.86 -6.90 -40.85
N TRP A 512 -21.81 -7.27 -39.99
CA TRP A 512 -21.55 -7.94 -38.72
C TRP A 512 -22.08 -9.38 -38.74
N THR A 513 -21.19 -10.34 -38.55
CA THR A 513 -21.51 -11.77 -38.50
C THR A 513 -21.54 -12.24 -37.05
N ARG A 514 -22.67 -12.80 -36.59
CA ARG A 514 -22.80 -13.32 -35.22
C ARG A 514 -21.90 -14.54 -35.03
N ILE A 515 -21.13 -14.54 -33.94
CA ILE A 515 -20.30 -15.66 -33.47
C ILE A 515 -20.67 -15.96 -32.01
N ARG A 516 -20.48 -17.21 -31.56
CA ARG A 516 -20.70 -17.60 -30.17
C ARG A 516 -19.42 -18.08 -29.51
N PRO A 517 -19.24 -17.91 -28.21
CA PRO A 517 -18.09 -18.47 -27.52
C PRO A 517 -18.22 -20.00 -27.38
N ARG A 518 -17.09 -20.72 -27.27
CA ARG A 518 -17.08 -22.20 -27.22
C ARG A 518 -18.00 -22.81 -26.15
N HIS A 519 -18.14 -22.20 -24.96
CA HIS A 519 -19.03 -22.68 -23.89
C HIS A 519 -20.53 -22.51 -24.22
N ARG A 520 -20.88 -21.82 -25.31
CA ARG A 520 -22.26 -21.59 -25.77
C ARG A 520 -22.55 -22.20 -27.15
N THR A 521 -21.73 -23.15 -27.59
CA THR A 521 -21.87 -23.86 -28.88
C THR A 521 -23.24 -24.52 -29.09
N GLN A 522 -23.93 -24.90 -28.02
CA GLN A 522 -25.30 -25.43 -28.07
C GLN A 522 -26.33 -24.46 -28.67
N TYR A 523 -26.04 -23.15 -28.69
CA TYR A 523 -26.93 -22.13 -29.24
C TYR A 523 -26.55 -21.69 -30.67
N GLY A 524 -25.43 -22.18 -31.20
CA GLY A 524 -24.99 -21.95 -32.59
C GLY A 524 -23.47 -21.94 -32.75
N SER A 525 -23.01 -21.55 -33.93
CA SER A 525 -21.61 -21.67 -34.36
C SER A 525 -20.63 -20.86 -33.51
N CYS A 526 -19.55 -21.48 -33.06
CA CYS A 526 -18.42 -20.80 -32.41
C CYS A 526 -17.24 -20.51 -33.35
N THR A 527 -17.32 -21.01 -34.59
CA THR A 527 -16.30 -20.85 -35.62
C THR A 527 -16.89 -20.16 -36.84
N ILE A 528 -16.18 -19.14 -37.34
CA ILE A 528 -16.40 -18.53 -38.65
C ILE A 528 -15.31 -19.02 -39.59
N VAL A 529 -15.68 -19.51 -40.77
CA VAL A 529 -14.75 -19.83 -41.86
C VAL A 529 -14.94 -18.82 -42.99
N VAL A 530 -13.84 -18.22 -43.45
CA VAL A 530 -13.82 -17.17 -44.47
C VAL A 530 -13.30 -17.73 -45.78
N ASN A 531 -14.02 -17.48 -46.88
CA ASN A 531 -13.66 -17.93 -48.23
C ASN A 531 -13.40 -19.44 -48.30
N SER A 532 -14.34 -20.27 -47.82
CA SER A 532 -14.16 -21.73 -47.79
C SER A 532 -14.17 -22.35 -49.18
N ASN A 533 -13.27 -23.30 -49.40
CA ASN A 533 -13.20 -24.14 -50.59
C ASN A 533 -14.25 -25.26 -50.60
N VAL A 534 -14.96 -25.46 -49.48
CA VAL A 534 -16.05 -26.45 -49.38
C VAL A 534 -17.28 -25.94 -50.12
N SER A 535 -17.80 -26.77 -51.02
CA SER A 535 -19.02 -26.46 -51.77
C SER A 535 -20.19 -26.18 -50.83
N ILE A 536 -21.07 -25.25 -51.20
CA ILE A 536 -22.18 -24.78 -50.36
C ILE A 536 -23.04 -25.94 -49.82
N VAL A 537 -23.20 -27.01 -50.61
CA VAL A 537 -24.01 -28.20 -50.27
C VAL A 537 -23.35 -29.04 -49.17
N ASN A 538 -22.02 -29.01 -49.06
CA ASN A 538 -21.24 -29.82 -48.12
C ASN A 538 -20.79 -29.04 -46.87
N ARG A 539 -21.23 -27.78 -46.73
CA ARG A 539 -20.86 -26.92 -45.59
C ARG A 539 -21.48 -27.43 -44.27
N ASN A 540 -20.67 -27.42 -43.22
CA ASN A 540 -21.10 -27.85 -41.89
C ASN A 540 -22.10 -26.85 -41.30
N LYS A 541 -23.30 -27.33 -40.92
CA LYS A 541 -24.37 -26.46 -40.35
C LYS A 541 -24.00 -25.81 -39.02
N ASN A 542 -22.99 -26.33 -38.32
CA ASN A 542 -22.51 -25.82 -37.03
C ASN A 542 -21.36 -24.80 -37.19
N VAL A 543 -20.98 -24.46 -38.43
CA VAL A 543 -19.96 -23.48 -38.76
C VAL A 543 -20.60 -22.34 -39.55
N THR A 544 -20.19 -21.11 -39.26
CA THR A 544 -20.64 -19.94 -40.02
C THR A 544 -19.68 -19.69 -41.16
N TYR A 545 -20.16 -19.71 -42.40
CA TYR A 545 -19.32 -19.43 -43.58
C TYR A 545 -19.56 -18.00 -44.06
N VAL A 546 -18.48 -17.27 -44.32
CA VAL A 546 -18.52 -15.90 -44.85
C VAL A 546 -17.70 -15.88 -46.15
N ASP A 547 -18.37 -15.55 -47.25
CA ASP A 547 -17.75 -15.45 -48.57
C ASP A 547 -17.48 -13.97 -48.89
N MET A 548 -16.22 -13.61 -49.08
CA MET A 548 -15.72 -12.26 -49.34
C MET A 548 -15.08 -12.22 -50.73
N LEU A 549 -15.18 -11.09 -51.43
CA LEU A 549 -14.58 -10.92 -52.77
C LEU A 549 -13.05 -10.90 -52.72
N ASN A 550 -12.47 -10.43 -51.61
CA ASN A 550 -11.04 -10.29 -51.43
C ASN A 550 -10.56 -11.13 -50.25
N ASP A 551 -9.26 -11.41 -50.24
CA ASP A 551 -8.60 -12.00 -49.10
C ASP A 551 -8.68 -11.08 -47.87
N VAL A 552 -9.08 -11.67 -46.74
CA VAL A 552 -9.32 -10.94 -45.50
C VAL A 552 -8.07 -11.00 -44.63
N LYS A 553 -7.56 -9.82 -44.26
CA LYS A 553 -6.39 -9.67 -43.37
C LYS A 553 -6.68 -8.88 -42.10
N GLU A 554 -7.88 -8.32 -41.98
CA GLU A 554 -8.29 -7.56 -40.82
C GLU A 554 -9.69 -7.93 -40.37
N PHE A 555 -9.95 -7.76 -39.07
CA PHE A 555 -11.28 -7.90 -38.51
C PHE A 555 -11.47 -7.05 -37.24
N ARG A 556 -12.72 -6.85 -36.85
CA ARG A 556 -13.13 -6.23 -35.59
C ARG A 556 -14.12 -7.11 -34.84
N LEU A 557 -14.05 -7.07 -33.52
CA LEU A 557 -15.03 -7.67 -32.62
C LEU A 557 -16.01 -6.59 -32.14
N LYS A 558 -17.30 -6.90 -32.15
CA LYS A 558 -18.35 -6.16 -31.47
C LYS A 558 -18.98 -7.04 -30.40
N ILE A 559 -19.13 -6.51 -29.20
CA ILE A 559 -19.85 -7.15 -28.09
C ILE A 559 -21.05 -6.26 -27.75
N GLU A 560 -22.24 -6.81 -27.85
CA GLU A 560 -23.48 -6.15 -27.44
C GLU A 560 -23.95 -6.71 -26.11
N LEU A 561 -24.20 -5.83 -25.16
CA LEU A 561 -24.72 -6.13 -23.83
C LEU A 561 -26.16 -5.62 -23.73
N TYR A 562 -27.02 -6.42 -23.09
CA TYR A 562 -28.42 -6.07 -22.85
C TYR A 562 -28.88 -6.56 -21.48
N ARG A 563 -29.74 -5.80 -20.81
CA ARG A 563 -30.46 -6.21 -19.60
C ARG A 563 -31.97 -6.06 -19.78
N PRO A 564 -32.81 -6.86 -19.09
CA PRO A 564 -34.25 -6.61 -19.00
C PRO A 564 -34.53 -5.21 -18.47
N GLU A 565 -35.57 -4.55 -18.98
CA GLU A 565 -35.91 -3.17 -18.58
C GLU A 565 -36.25 -3.09 -17.09
N GLU A 566 -36.89 -4.14 -16.57
CA GLU A 566 -37.34 -4.29 -15.18
C GLU A 566 -36.19 -4.45 -14.18
N ILE A 567 -35.04 -4.98 -14.62
CA ILE A 567 -33.86 -5.14 -13.76
C ILE A 567 -32.90 -3.99 -14.03
N ILE A 568 -32.99 -2.94 -13.22
CA ILE A 568 -32.21 -1.71 -13.42
C ILE A 568 -30.81 -1.78 -12.77
N ASP A 569 -30.61 -2.71 -11.84
CA ASP A 569 -29.47 -2.76 -10.93
C ASP A 569 -28.51 -3.93 -11.17
N GLU A 570 -28.63 -4.61 -12.31
CA GLU A 570 -27.69 -5.65 -12.69
C GLU A 570 -27.28 -5.50 -14.16
N SER A 571 -26.07 -5.96 -14.47
CA SER A 571 -25.50 -5.92 -15.82
C SER A 571 -24.96 -7.29 -16.18
N PRO A 572 -25.08 -7.74 -17.44
CA PRO A 572 -24.22 -8.81 -17.94
C PRO A 572 -22.75 -8.34 -17.90
N ILE A 573 -21.84 -9.28 -17.70
CA ILE A 573 -20.41 -9.02 -17.52
C ILE A 573 -19.59 -9.89 -18.47
N VAL A 574 -18.62 -9.30 -19.15
CA VAL A 574 -17.58 -10.04 -19.90
C VAL A 574 -16.24 -9.79 -19.22
N TYR A 575 -15.67 -10.82 -18.61
CA TYR A 575 -14.39 -10.73 -17.90
C TYR A 575 -13.21 -10.77 -18.88
N SER A 576 -13.31 -11.60 -19.92
CA SER A 576 -12.28 -11.67 -20.95
C SER A 576 -12.79 -12.38 -22.19
N TYR A 577 -12.11 -12.15 -23.30
CA TYR A 577 -12.27 -12.93 -24.52
C TYR A 577 -10.91 -13.34 -25.10
N SER A 578 -10.91 -14.45 -25.84
CA SER A 578 -9.81 -14.86 -26.71
C SER A 578 -10.35 -15.32 -28.05
N ILE A 579 -9.68 -14.90 -29.12
CA ILE A 579 -10.03 -15.19 -30.50
C ILE A 579 -8.86 -15.95 -31.10
N ASP A 580 -9.09 -17.22 -31.40
CA ASP A 580 -8.15 -18.08 -32.12
C ASP A 580 -8.35 -17.81 -33.62
N VAL A 581 -7.30 -17.35 -34.30
CA VAL A 581 -7.32 -17.08 -35.74
C VAL A 581 -6.45 -18.12 -36.46
N GLY A 582 -6.97 -18.72 -37.52
CA GLY A 582 -6.25 -19.70 -38.33
C GLY A 582 -6.14 -19.29 -39.80
N SER A 583 -5.00 -19.61 -40.42
CA SER A 583 -4.77 -19.47 -41.87
C SER A 583 -5.19 -20.70 -42.68
N GLU A 584 -5.62 -21.76 -42.00
CA GLU A 584 -6.22 -22.95 -42.60
C GLU A 584 -7.71 -23.07 -42.24
N GLU A 585 -8.46 -23.77 -43.09
CA GLU A 585 -9.84 -24.16 -42.79
C GLU A 585 -9.83 -25.22 -41.70
N ILE A 586 -10.42 -24.91 -40.55
CA ILE A 586 -10.67 -25.89 -39.49
C ILE A 586 -11.92 -26.68 -39.93
N ILE A 587 -11.73 -27.88 -40.47
CA ILE A 587 -12.79 -28.78 -40.96
C ILE A 587 -13.52 -29.45 -39.79
#